data_AF-A0A8H4NKP3-F1
#
_entry.id   AF-A0A8H4NKP3-F1
#
_cell.length_a   1.000
_cell.length_b   1.000
_cell.length_c   1.000
_cell.angle_alpha   90.00
_cell.angle_beta   90.00
_cell.angle_gamma   90.00
#
_symmetry.space_group_name_H-M   'P 1'
#
loop_
_entity.id
_entity.type
_entity.pdbx_description
1 polymer ?
#
loop_
_entity_poly.entity_id
_entity_poly.type
_entity_poly.pdbx_seq_one_letter_code
_entity_poly.pdbx_strand_id
1 'polypeptide(L)'
;MGPETEAIARHESNNRQAEDTTTKQGSSHTPALQDRLASETHLRRFTENVLDSRQQEIENRETEKGKLAVQVESLRRQLASTQRQLAEAQDQIFRLQPRRRDITETEAREAYKTLVGNVQRWVENRAAYGIEDLEIGRLNARAASPEGLRLVTLLREQSRRCLSVAQSDEFHITGVIMNYLHLTLFSKSFYCPLDDAEDDGTSRWIDELEITMSRLPRVLFTEAS
;
A
#
# COMPACT_ATOMS: atom_id res chain seq x y z
N MET A 1 -22.09 49.67 11.66
CA MET A 1 -23.44 50.24 11.62
C MET A 1 -24.25 49.58 12.71
N GLY A 2 -24.61 50.33 13.74
CA GLY A 2 -25.59 49.90 14.76
C GLY A 2 -27.04 49.97 14.23
N PRO A 3 -28.08 50.00 15.08
CA PRO A 3 -28.03 50.24 16.52
C PRO A 3 -28.94 49.33 17.38
N GLU A 4 -28.79 49.54 18.70
CA GLU A 4 -29.71 49.22 19.78
C GLU A 4 -31.10 49.88 19.59
N THR A 5 -32.14 49.32 20.21
CA THR A 5 -33.26 50.12 20.75
C THR A 5 -33.99 49.47 21.93
N GLU A 6 -34.39 50.36 22.82
CA GLU A 6 -34.96 50.25 24.16
C GLU A 6 -36.45 49.86 24.27
N ALA A 7 -36.79 49.20 25.40
CA ALA A 7 -37.79 49.54 26.44
C ALA A 7 -39.33 49.66 26.20
N ILE A 8 -40.03 49.59 27.37
CA ILE A 8 -41.38 50.09 27.77
C ILE A 8 -42.46 48.97 27.84
N ALA A 9 -43.31 48.74 28.86
CA ALA A 9 -43.94 49.49 29.98
C ALA A 9 -44.40 48.50 31.12
N ARG A 10 -44.41 48.82 32.44
CA ARG A 10 -45.45 49.49 33.29
C ARG A 10 -46.85 48.84 33.20
N HIS A 11 -47.72 48.67 34.22
CA HIS A 11 -47.81 48.81 35.69
C HIS A 11 -49.24 48.29 36.07
N GLU A 12 -49.49 47.74 37.26
CA GLU A 12 -50.75 47.78 38.08
C GLU A 12 -50.79 46.57 39.05
N SER A 13 -50.69 46.68 40.38
CA SER A 13 -51.46 47.39 41.43
C SER A 13 -52.50 46.51 42.15
N ASN A 14 -52.31 46.39 43.47
CA ASN A 14 -53.30 46.34 44.56
C ASN A 14 -53.87 45.00 45.12
N ASN A 15 -53.25 44.56 46.23
CA ASN A 15 -53.77 44.46 47.61
C ASN A 15 -55.24 44.05 47.89
N ARG A 16 -55.43 43.03 48.77
CA ARG A 16 -56.44 43.00 49.86
C ARG A 16 -56.25 41.78 50.79
N GLN A 17 -55.87 42.06 52.03
CA GLN A 17 -56.06 41.22 53.22
C GLN A 17 -57.53 41.21 53.66
N ALA A 18 -58.01 40.08 54.20
CA ALA A 18 -59.08 40.00 55.18
C ALA A 18 -58.94 38.70 56.01
N GLU A 19 -58.61 38.86 57.30
CA GLU A 19 -58.91 37.92 58.41
C GLU A 19 -60.43 38.08 58.76
N ASP A 20 -61.17 37.29 59.55
CA ASP A 20 -60.95 36.24 60.55
C ASP A 20 -62.32 35.58 60.90
N THR A 21 -62.32 34.39 61.55
CA THR A 21 -63.34 33.79 62.48
C THR A 21 -64.71 33.30 61.93
N THR A 22 -65.38 32.21 62.36
CA THR A 22 -65.18 31.13 63.37
C THR A 22 -66.31 30.08 63.22
N THR A 23 -65.93 28.80 63.12
CA THR A 23 -66.50 27.56 63.75
C THR A 23 -67.98 27.15 63.66
N LYS A 24 -68.25 25.96 63.09
CA LYS A 24 -69.08 24.87 63.71
C LYS A 24 -69.05 23.57 62.87
N GLN A 25 -68.59 22.47 63.47
CA GLN A 25 -69.03 21.05 63.36
C GLN A 25 -67.86 20.06 63.42
N GLY A 26 -67.54 19.61 64.63
CA GLY A 26 -66.87 18.34 64.85
C GLY A 26 -67.90 17.31 65.31
N SER A 27 -68.07 16.21 64.55
CA SER A 27 -68.40 14.87 65.09
C SER A 27 -68.49 13.75 64.02
N SER A 28 -68.42 14.03 62.71
CA SER A 28 -68.52 12.99 61.64
C SER A 28 -67.38 12.99 60.62
N HIS A 29 -66.35 13.82 60.80
CA HIS A 29 -65.36 14.12 59.74
C HIS A 29 -64.13 13.20 59.67
N THR A 30 -63.91 12.30 60.63
CA THR A 30 -62.69 11.46 60.68
C THR A 30 -62.50 10.50 59.49
N PRO A 31 -63.50 9.71 59.03
CA PRO A 31 -63.33 8.83 57.88
C PRO A 31 -63.20 9.61 56.56
N ALA A 32 -63.96 10.70 56.39
CA ALA A 32 -63.89 11.54 55.20
C ALA A 32 -62.52 12.23 55.02
N LEU A 33 -61.85 12.59 56.12
CA LEU A 33 -60.49 13.13 56.09
C LEU A 33 -59.45 12.05 55.77
N GLN A 34 -59.64 10.82 56.25
CA GLN A 34 -58.77 9.68 55.91
C GLN A 34 -58.87 9.31 54.44
N ASP A 35 -60.07 9.25 53.85
CA ASP A 35 -60.26 8.99 52.43
C ASP A 35 -59.65 10.10 51.56
N ARG A 36 -59.75 11.35 52.02
CA ARG A 36 -59.11 12.50 51.35
C ARG A 36 -57.58 12.42 51.44
N LEU A 37 -57.03 11.99 52.57
CA LEU A 37 -55.59 11.77 52.72
C LEU A 37 -55.11 10.57 51.87
N ALA A 38 -55.89 9.50 51.79
CA ALA A 38 -55.58 8.32 50.97
C ALA A 38 -55.59 8.66 49.47
N SER A 39 -56.57 9.43 49.00
CA SER A 39 -56.62 9.90 47.62
C SER A 39 -55.50 10.89 47.30
N GLU A 40 -55.15 11.77 48.23
CA GLU A 40 -54.06 12.74 48.06
C GLU A 40 -52.68 12.05 48.03
N THR A 41 -52.44 11.09 48.94
CA THR A 41 -51.23 10.26 48.91
C THR A 41 -51.14 9.41 47.65
N HIS A 42 -52.27 8.89 47.15
CA HIS A 42 -52.30 8.18 45.87
C HIS A 42 -51.95 9.10 44.70
N LEU A 43 -52.50 10.31 44.67
CA LEU A 43 -52.21 11.31 43.64
C LEU A 43 -50.73 11.71 43.66
N ARG A 44 -50.14 11.94 44.84
CA ARG A 44 -48.71 12.23 44.98
C ARG A 44 -47.85 11.12 44.38
N ARG A 45 -48.08 9.87 44.76
CA ARG A 45 -47.32 8.72 44.22
C ARG A 45 -47.52 8.56 42.72
N PHE A 46 -48.75 8.75 42.22
CA PHE A 46 -49.01 8.72 40.78
C PHE A 46 -48.19 9.79 40.05
N THR A 47 -48.16 11.00 40.61
CA THR A 47 -47.45 12.13 40.00
C THR A 47 -45.94 11.91 40.05
N GLU A 48 -45.41 11.40 41.17
CA GLU A 48 -44.02 10.98 41.35
C GLU A 48 -43.62 9.94 40.29
N ASN A 49 -44.39 8.85 40.14
CA ASN A 49 -44.12 7.82 39.14
C ASN A 49 -44.12 8.34 37.70
N VAL A 50 -45.00 9.29 37.38
CA VAL A 50 -45.06 9.93 36.05
C VAL A 50 -43.84 10.81 35.83
N LEU A 51 -43.41 11.56 36.84
CA LEU A 51 -42.21 12.40 36.78
C LEU A 51 -40.95 11.53 36.64
N ASP A 52 -40.84 10.45 37.41
CA ASP A 52 -39.71 9.51 37.33
C ASP A 52 -39.64 8.83 35.96
N SER A 53 -40.78 8.38 35.43
CA SER A 53 -40.85 7.79 34.09
C SER A 53 -40.40 8.78 33.02
N ARG A 54 -40.80 10.05 33.14
CA ARG A 54 -40.42 11.11 32.21
C ARG A 54 -38.94 11.49 32.35
N GLN A 55 -38.41 11.49 33.56
CA GLN A 55 -36.99 11.74 33.84
C GLN A 55 -36.12 10.65 33.20
N GLN A 56 -36.50 9.38 33.37
CA GLN A 56 -35.81 8.26 32.74
C GLN A 56 -35.83 8.36 31.21
N GLU A 57 -36.96 8.77 30.62
CA GLU A 57 -37.05 8.95 29.18
C GLU A 57 -36.13 10.07 28.66
N ILE A 58 -36.01 11.17 29.41
CA ILE A 58 -35.10 12.29 29.07
C ILE A 58 -33.65 11.81 29.13
N GLU A 59 -33.24 11.13 30.19
CA GLU A 59 -31.88 10.61 30.33
C GLU A 59 -31.53 9.63 29.20
N ASN A 60 -32.46 8.72 28.85
CA ASN A 60 -32.27 7.80 27.74
C ASN A 60 -32.05 8.56 26.42
N ARG A 61 -32.88 9.58 26.13
CA ARG A 61 -32.73 10.41 24.92
C ARG A 61 -31.43 11.22 24.92
N GLU A 62 -31.00 11.72 26.07
CA GLU A 62 -29.74 12.47 26.20
C GLU A 62 -28.53 11.56 25.97
N THR A 63 -28.54 10.34 26.50
CA THR A 63 -27.46 9.36 26.24
C THR A 63 -27.42 8.93 24.78
N GLU A 64 -28.57 8.71 24.13
CA GLU A 64 -28.65 8.41 22.71
C GLU A 64 -28.15 9.58 21.85
N LYS A 65 -28.56 10.81 22.18
CA LYS A 65 -28.07 12.02 21.51
C LYS A 65 -26.55 12.16 21.64
N GLY A 66 -25.99 11.85 22.82
CA GLY A 66 -24.54 11.81 23.05
C GLY A 66 -23.84 10.79 22.14
N LYS A 67 -24.37 9.56 22.06
CA LYS A 67 -23.83 8.50 21.19
C LYS A 67 -23.88 8.91 19.71
N LEU A 68 -25.01 9.46 19.26
CA LEU A 68 -25.19 9.93 17.88
C LEU A 68 -24.24 11.08 17.55
N ALA A 69 -24.02 12.01 18.48
CA ALA A 69 -23.08 13.12 18.27
C ALA A 69 -21.64 12.61 18.08
N VAL A 70 -21.20 11.64 18.87
CA VAL A 70 -19.89 10.99 18.71
C VAL A 70 -19.79 10.27 17.36
N GLN A 71 -20.85 9.56 16.96
CA GLN A 71 -20.88 8.85 15.69
C GLN A 71 -20.80 9.80 14.48
N VAL A 72 -21.55 10.90 14.51
CA VAL A 72 -21.51 11.94 13.47
C VAL A 72 -20.12 12.53 13.36
N GLU A 73 -19.48 12.83 14.49
CA GLU A 73 -18.11 13.38 14.49
C GLU A 73 -17.09 12.37 13.96
N SER A 74 -17.19 11.09 14.34
CA SER A 74 -16.36 10.02 13.78
C SER A 74 -16.53 9.90 12.26
N LEU A 75 -17.78 9.88 11.78
CA LEU A 75 -18.06 9.78 10.35
C LEU A 75 -17.55 11.00 9.57
N ARG A 76 -17.64 12.21 10.14
CA ARG A 76 -17.06 13.43 9.54
C ARG A 76 -15.55 13.34 9.39
N ARG A 77 -14.85 12.84 10.41
CA ARG A 77 -13.40 12.62 10.32
C ARG A 77 -13.02 11.58 9.27
N GLN A 78 -13.78 10.48 9.21
CA GLN A 78 -13.57 9.46 8.19
C GLN A 78 -13.80 10.01 6.79
N LEU A 79 -14.88 10.78 6.57
CA LEU A 79 -15.16 11.44 5.29
C LEU A 79 -14.04 12.40 4.88
N ALA A 80 -13.55 13.22 5.81
CA ALA A 80 -12.43 14.13 5.53
C ALA A 80 -11.15 13.37 5.17
N SER A 81 -10.89 12.24 5.85
CA SER A 81 -9.74 11.38 5.57
C SER A 81 -9.84 10.73 4.19
N THR A 82 -11.00 10.16 3.84
CA THR A 82 -11.20 9.50 2.54
C THR A 82 -11.17 10.49 1.39
N GLN A 83 -11.70 11.70 1.57
CA GLN A 83 -11.57 12.78 0.58
C GLN A 83 -10.11 13.20 0.36
N ARG A 84 -9.31 13.28 1.43
CA ARG A 84 -7.87 13.58 1.31
C ARG A 84 -7.14 12.47 0.57
N GLN A 85 -7.38 11.20 0.91
CA GLN A 85 -6.80 10.05 0.22
C GLN A 85 -7.19 10.00 -1.26
N LEU A 86 -8.44 10.35 -1.59
CA LEU A 86 -8.91 10.43 -2.98
C LEU A 86 -8.12 11.50 -3.76
N ALA A 87 -7.93 12.68 -3.18
CA ALA A 87 -7.17 13.75 -3.81
C ALA A 87 -5.70 13.37 -4.02
N GLU A 88 -5.07 12.74 -3.02
CA GLU A 88 -3.69 12.24 -3.12
C GLU A 88 -3.54 11.15 -4.18
N ALA A 89 -4.47 10.19 -4.22
CA ALA A 89 -4.48 9.13 -5.24
C ALA A 89 -4.68 9.70 -6.65
N GLN A 90 -5.54 10.71 -6.82
CA GLN A 90 -5.72 11.40 -8.09
C GLN A 90 -4.42 12.09 -8.55
N ASP A 91 -3.76 12.84 -7.66
CA ASP A 91 -2.47 13.48 -7.98
C ASP A 91 -1.40 12.44 -8.34
N GLN A 92 -1.37 11.32 -7.62
CA GLN A 92 -0.46 10.22 -7.91
C GLN A 92 -0.72 9.59 -9.28
N ILE A 93 -1.99 9.38 -9.67
CA ILE A 93 -2.36 8.89 -11.01
C ILE A 93 -1.87 9.85 -12.10
N PHE A 94 -2.03 11.16 -11.92
CA PHE A 94 -1.55 12.15 -12.89
C PHE A 94 -0.02 12.21 -12.98
N ARG A 95 0.70 11.97 -11.88
CA ARG A 95 2.16 11.86 -11.89
C ARG A 95 2.65 10.57 -12.55
N LEU A 96 1.93 9.47 -12.36
CA LEU A 96 2.27 8.16 -12.90
C LEU A 96 1.85 7.98 -14.35
N GLN A 97 0.93 8.80 -14.87
CA GLN A 97 0.63 8.80 -16.30
C GLN A 97 1.93 9.05 -17.08
N PRO A 98 2.39 8.06 -17.88
CA PRO A 98 3.52 8.29 -18.74
C PRO A 98 3.13 9.43 -19.66
N ARG A 99 3.79 10.58 -19.53
CA ARG A 99 3.76 11.62 -20.55
C ARG A 99 4.44 11.03 -21.78
N ARG A 100 3.72 10.21 -22.54
CA ARG A 100 4.13 9.77 -23.87
C ARG A 100 4.25 11.05 -24.68
N ARG A 101 5.47 11.58 -24.75
CA ARG A 101 5.82 12.52 -25.82
C ARG A 101 5.89 11.68 -27.06
N ASP A 102 4.87 11.79 -27.89
CA ASP A 102 4.92 11.23 -29.23
C ASP A 102 6.14 11.85 -29.92
N ILE A 103 7.10 11.02 -30.28
CA ILE A 103 8.26 11.48 -31.06
C ILE A 103 7.72 12.00 -32.38
N THR A 104 8.00 13.26 -32.67
CA THR A 104 7.56 13.86 -33.93
C THR A 104 8.35 13.23 -35.08
N GLU A 105 7.78 13.22 -36.29
CA GLU A 105 8.46 12.66 -37.48
C GLU A 105 9.83 13.32 -37.71
N THR A 106 9.92 14.63 -37.43
CA THR A 106 11.17 15.40 -37.51
C THR A 106 12.21 14.94 -36.49
N GLU A 107 11.82 14.75 -35.23
CA GLU A 107 12.73 14.24 -34.19
C GLU A 107 13.19 12.81 -34.49
N ALA A 108 12.29 11.95 -34.97
CA ALA A 108 12.64 10.59 -35.39
C ALA A 108 13.65 10.60 -36.55
N ARG A 109 13.48 11.50 -37.52
CA ARG A 109 14.40 11.64 -38.66
C ARG A 109 15.78 12.14 -38.23
N GLU A 110 15.85 13.06 -37.28
CA GLU A 110 17.11 13.56 -36.72
C GLU A 110 17.82 12.50 -35.88
N ALA A 111 17.09 11.78 -35.03
CA ALA A 111 17.61 10.66 -34.26
C ALA A 111 18.16 9.56 -35.18
N TYR A 112 17.44 9.24 -36.26
CA TYR A 112 17.90 8.28 -37.26
C TYR A 112 19.19 8.72 -37.94
N LYS A 113 19.28 9.97 -38.42
CA LYS A 113 20.52 10.51 -39.01
C LYS A 113 21.69 10.45 -38.04
N THR A 114 21.45 10.81 -36.78
CA THR A 114 22.46 10.76 -35.72
C THR A 114 22.94 9.34 -35.47
N LEU A 115 22.02 8.38 -35.40
CA LEU A 115 22.33 6.96 -35.25
C LEU A 115 23.16 6.44 -36.43
N VAL A 116 22.74 6.69 -37.67
CA VAL A 116 23.47 6.27 -38.86
C VAL A 116 24.89 6.85 -38.86
N GLY A 117 25.04 8.14 -38.58
CA GLY A 117 26.37 8.77 -38.48
C GLY A 117 27.23 8.20 -37.36
N ASN A 118 26.63 7.83 -36.21
CA ASN A 118 27.35 7.18 -35.12
C ASN A 118 27.82 5.78 -35.49
N VAL A 119 26.95 4.98 -36.12
CA VAL A 119 27.29 3.63 -36.60
C VAL A 119 28.39 3.71 -37.65
N GLN A 120 28.26 4.60 -38.63
CA GLN A 120 29.27 4.82 -39.66
C GLN A 120 30.62 5.18 -39.05
N ARG A 121 30.66 6.17 -38.14
CA ARG A 121 31.89 6.54 -37.43
C ARG A 121 32.46 5.40 -36.60
N TRP A 122 31.62 4.57 -35.98
CA TRP A 122 32.09 3.41 -35.23
C TRP A 122 32.72 2.37 -36.16
N VAL A 123 32.09 2.09 -37.30
CA VAL A 123 32.62 1.16 -38.30
C VAL A 123 33.96 1.65 -38.83
N GLU A 124 34.02 2.92 -39.28
CA GLU A 124 35.23 3.52 -39.83
C GLU A 124 36.38 3.59 -38.81
N ASN A 125 36.11 3.99 -37.57
CA ASN A 125 37.17 4.20 -36.57
C ASN A 125 37.55 2.94 -35.79
N ARG A 126 36.72 1.90 -35.79
CA ARG A 126 36.92 0.74 -34.90
C ARG A 126 36.77 -0.60 -35.60
N ALA A 127 35.79 -0.76 -36.48
CA ALA A 127 35.61 -2.02 -37.19
C ALA A 127 36.55 -2.18 -38.38
N ALA A 128 36.91 -1.09 -39.07
CA ALA A 128 37.80 -1.13 -40.24
C ALA A 128 39.14 -1.82 -39.93
N TYR A 129 39.79 -1.41 -38.83
CA TYR A 129 41.03 -2.03 -38.36
C TYR A 129 40.85 -3.52 -38.00
N GLY A 130 39.73 -3.88 -37.36
CA GLY A 130 39.43 -5.26 -37.01
C GLY A 130 39.13 -6.14 -38.23
N ILE A 131 38.52 -5.59 -39.28
CA ILE A 131 38.25 -6.31 -40.53
C ILE A 131 39.56 -6.55 -41.29
N GLU A 132 40.42 -5.54 -41.41
CA GLU A 132 41.75 -5.69 -42.03
C GLU A 132 42.62 -6.72 -41.29
N ASP A 133 42.64 -6.67 -39.94
CA ASP A 133 43.38 -7.65 -39.15
C ASP A 133 42.77 -9.06 -39.22
N LEU A 134 41.46 -9.19 -39.47
CA LEU A 134 40.79 -10.47 -39.74
C LEU A 134 41.16 -11.03 -41.12
N GLU A 135 41.13 -10.20 -42.17
CA GLU A 135 41.47 -10.58 -43.55
C GLU A 135 42.94 -11.00 -43.67
N ILE A 136 43.84 -10.32 -42.95
CA ILE A 136 45.28 -10.64 -42.91
C ILE A 136 45.55 -11.83 -41.95
N GLY A 137 44.54 -12.30 -41.23
CA GLY A 137 44.63 -13.45 -40.33
C GLY A 137 45.38 -13.17 -39.03
N ARG A 138 45.60 -11.90 -38.66
CA ARG A 138 46.19 -11.50 -37.36
C ARG A 138 45.21 -11.71 -36.20
N LEU A 139 43.90 -11.71 -36.49
CA LEU A 139 42.84 -12.07 -35.54
C LEU A 139 42.43 -13.54 -35.63
N ASN A 140 43.14 -14.38 -36.38
CA ASN A 140 42.95 -15.82 -36.26
C ASN A 140 43.50 -16.27 -34.90
N ALA A 141 42.67 -16.98 -34.13
CA ALA A 141 43.05 -17.48 -32.82
C ALA A 141 44.37 -18.27 -32.89
N ARG A 142 45.26 -18.07 -31.91
CA ARG A 142 46.25 -19.10 -31.55
C ARG A 142 45.50 -20.42 -31.47
N ALA A 143 46.02 -21.48 -32.09
CA ALA A 143 45.36 -22.78 -32.07
C ALA A 143 44.96 -23.13 -30.63
N ALA A 144 43.65 -23.29 -30.39
CA ALA A 144 43.11 -23.59 -29.08
C ALA A 144 43.79 -24.85 -28.55
N SER A 145 44.09 -24.88 -27.25
CA SER A 145 44.72 -26.06 -26.66
C SER A 145 43.80 -27.29 -26.84
N PRO A 146 44.35 -28.51 -26.93
CA PRO A 146 43.55 -29.72 -27.03
C PRO A 146 42.50 -29.84 -25.93
N GLU A 147 42.78 -29.32 -24.72
CA GLU A 147 41.87 -29.27 -23.59
C GLU A 147 40.70 -28.30 -23.83
N GLY A 148 40.96 -27.11 -24.37
CA GLY A 148 39.93 -26.11 -24.71
C GLY A 148 38.96 -26.62 -25.78
N LEU A 149 39.47 -27.33 -26.79
CA LEU A 149 38.65 -27.96 -27.82
C LEU A 149 37.68 -29.01 -27.25
N ARG A 150 38.05 -29.72 -26.19
CA ARG A 150 37.14 -30.65 -25.51
C ARG A 150 35.97 -29.92 -24.85
N LEU A 151 36.17 -28.73 -24.30
CA LEU A 151 35.10 -27.95 -23.67
C LEU A 151 34.07 -27.46 -24.70
N VAL A 152 34.51 -27.10 -25.91
CA VAL A 152 33.60 -26.75 -27.02
C VAL A 152 32.64 -27.89 -27.35
N THR A 153 33.06 -29.15 -27.17
CA THR A 153 32.18 -30.32 -27.39
C THR A 153 31.02 -30.44 -26.39
N LEU A 154 31.07 -29.72 -25.27
CA LEU A 154 29.98 -29.66 -24.29
C LEU A 154 28.92 -28.61 -24.65
N LEU A 155 29.20 -27.77 -25.66
CA LEU A 155 28.29 -26.73 -26.14
C LEU A 155 27.38 -27.25 -27.25
N ARG A 156 26.20 -26.64 -27.37
CA ARG A 156 25.29 -26.88 -28.49
C ARG A 156 25.91 -26.37 -29.79
N GLU A 157 25.61 -27.03 -30.90
CA GLU A 157 26.20 -26.77 -32.21
C GLU A 157 26.13 -25.28 -32.63
N GLN A 158 25.00 -24.61 -32.38
CA GLN A 158 24.84 -23.19 -32.71
C GLN A 158 25.78 -22.28 -31.92
N SER A 159 26.07 -22.62 -30.66
CA SER A 159 26.99 -21.85 -29.82
C SER A 159 28.44 -22.01 -30.26
N ARG A 160 28.81 -23.18 -30.80
CA ARG A 160 30.18 -23.45 -31.30
C ARG A 160 30.56 -22.54 -32.45
N ARG A 161 29.59 -22.20 -33.32
CA ARG A 161 29.80 -21.36 -34.51
C ARG A 161 30.19 -19.91 -34.17
N CYS A 162 29.83 -19.44 -32.98
CA CYS A 162 30.10 -18.07 -32.55
C CYS A 162 31.43 -17.93 -31.78
N LEU A 163 32.13 -19.04 -31.51
CA LEU A 163 33.30 -19.10 -30.62
C LEU A 163 34.62 -19.30 -31.37
N SER A 164 34.62 -19.17 -32.70
CA SER A 164 35.81 -19.38 -33.54
C SER A 164 36.65 -18.11 -33.79
N VAL A 165 36.51 -17.08 -32.95
CA VAL A 165 37.26 -15.81 -33.08
C VAL A 165 38.42 -15.78 -32.07
N ALA A 166 39.49 -15.01 -32.33
CA ALA A 166 40.69 -14.94 -31.50
C ALA A 166 40.44 -14.85 -29.99
N GLN A 167 41.27 -15.57 -29.20
CA GLN A 167 41.23 -15.63 -27.73
C GLN A 167 39.92 -16.21 -27.15
N SER A 168 39.37 -17.24 -27.81
CA SER A 168 38.08 -17.81 -27.42
C SER A 168 38.09 -18.77 -26.23
N ASP A 169 39.25 -19.08 -25.63
CA ASP A 169 39.36 -20.05 -24.54
C ASP A 169 38.50 -19.65 -23.32
N GLU A 170 38.52 -18.38 -22.93
CA GLU A 170 37.67 -17.85 -21.86
C GLU A 170 36.19 -17.92 -22.22
N PHE A 171 35.86 -17.71 -23.49
CA PHE A 171 34.50 -17.78 -24.01
C PHE A 171 34.01 -19.24 -24.11
N HIS A 172 34.90 -20.21 -24.31
CA HIS A 172 34.56 -21.64 -24.24
C HIS A 172 34.18 -22.01 -22.80
N ILE A 173 35.00 -21.61 -21.82
CA ILE A 173 34.73 -21.86 -20.39
C ILE A 173 33.42 -21.18 -19.98
N THR A 174 33.25 -19.90 -20.32
CA THR A 174 32.04 -19.12 -20.02
C THR A 174 30.81 -19.75 -20.67
N GLY A 175 30.92 -20.16 -21.93
CA GLY A 175 29.84 -20.85 -22.64
C GLY A 175 29.45 -22.16 -21.97
N VAL A 176 30.42 -22.94 -21.46
CA VAL A 176 30.15 -24.23 -20.81
C VAL A 176 29.44 -24.01 -19.48
N ILE A 177 29.89 -23.02 -18.69
CA ILE A 177 29.25 -22.65 -17.43
C ILE A 177 27.81 -22.19 -17.68
N MET A 178 27.60 -21.29 -18.65
CA MET A 178 26.26 -20.77 -18.96
C MET A 178 25.33 -21.86 -19.50
N ASN A 179 25.84 -22.79 -20.30
CA ASN A 179 25.07 -23.94 -20.78
C ASN A 179 24.69 -24.88 -19.63
N TYR A 180 25.60 -25.13 -18.69
CA TYR A 180 25.31 -25.89 -17.47
C TYR A 180 24.21 -25.19 -16.65
N LEU A 181 24.38 -23.91 -16.32
CA LEU A 181 23.41 -23.13 -15.56
C LEU A 181 22.04 -23.10 -16.25
N HIS A 182 22.03 -22.98 -17.58
CA HIS A 182 20.79 -23.08 -18.33
C HIS A 182 20.11 -24.44 -18.14
N LEU A 183 20.83 -25.55 -18.33
CA LEU A 183 20.26 -26.90 -18.19
C LEU A 183 19.85 -27.25 -16.75
N THR A 184 20.61 -26.81 -15.76
CA THR A 184 20.39 -27.21 -14.36
C THR A 184 19.44 -26.31 -13.61
N LEU A 185 19.40 -25.01 -13.95
CA LEU A 185 18.62 -23.99 -13.25
C LEU A 185 17.56 -23.37 -14.17
N PHE A 186 17.94 -22.79 -15.31
CA PHE A 186 17.02 -21.94 -16.08
C PHE A 186 16.07 -22.68 -17.03
N SER A 187 16.34 -23.92 -17.39
CA SER A 187 15.48 -24.73 -18.26
C SER A 187 14.46 -25.56 -17.47
N LYS A 188 14.56 -25.57 -16.14
CA LYS A 188 13.50 -26.08 -15.28
C LYS A 188 12.43 -24.99 -15.20
N SER A 189 11.16 -25.39 -15.27
CA SER A 189 10.07 -24.46 -15.04
C SER A 189 10.26 -23.83 -13.66
N PHE A 190 10.50 -22.52 -13.59
CA PHE A 190 10.34 -21.71 -12.37
C PHE A 190 8.86 -21.63 -11.98
N TYR A 191 8.19 -22.77 -11.94
CA TYR A 191 6.96 -22.91 -11.18
C TYR A 191 7.41 -23.21 -9.75
N CYS A 192 7.91 -22.17 -9.10
CA CYS A 192 7.65 -22.01 -7.69
C CYS A 192 6.27 -21.34 -7.68
N PRO A 193 5.15 -22.07 -7.45
CA PRO A 193 4.12 -21.42 -6.67
C PRO A 193 4.88 -20.90 -5.46
N LEU A 194 4.76 -19.61 -5.14
CA LEU A 194 4.94 -19.22 -3.75
C LEU A 194 3.88 -20.07 -3.05
N ASP A 195 4.27 -21.26 -2.60
CA ASP A 195 3.34 -22.18 -1.98
C ASP A 195 2.94 -21.42 -0.72
N ASP A 196 1.72 -20.91 -0.73
CA ASP A 196 1.02 -20.44 0.47
C ASP A 196 0.78 -21.63 1.43
N ALA A 197 1.27 -22.83 1.09
CA ALA A 197 1.42 -23.97 1.98
C ALA A 197 2.64 -23.74 2.88
N GLU A 198 2.39 -23.76 4.20
CA GLU A 198 3.26 -23.42 5.32
C GLU A 198 4.65 -24.08 5.43
N ASP A 199 5.16 -24.74 4.39
CA ASP A 199 6.46 -25.41 4.43
C ASP A 199 7.48 -24.72 3.53
N ASP A 200 8.59 -24.37 4.16
CA ASP A 200 9.74 -23.59 3.72
C ASP A 200 10.58 -24.26 2.61
N GLY A 201 9.92 -24.87 1.62
CA GLY A 201 10.55 -25.75 0.62
C GLY A 201 11.54 -25.01 -0.28
N THR A 202 11.22 -23.77 -0.66
CA THR A 202 12.09 -22.97 -1.53
C THR A 202 13.32 -22.46 -0.79
N SER A 203 13.19 -22.02 0.47
CA SER A 203 14.35 -21.59 1.26
C SER A 203 15.24 -22.77 1.61
N ARG A 204 14.67 -23.92 1.99
CA ARG A 204 15.44 -25.16 2.21
C ARG A 204 16.21 -25.60 0.97
N TRP A 205 15.62 -25.49 -0.21
CA TRP A 205 16.32 -25.81 -1.46
C TRP A 205 17.48 -24.84 -1.74
N ILE A 206 17.30 -23.54 -1.46
CA ILE A 206 18.35 -22.53 -1.59
C ILE A 206 19.49 -22.82 -0.59
N ASP A 207 19.16 -23.10 0.66
CA ASP A 207 20.14 -23.43 1.71
C ASP A 207 20.91 -24.71 1.38
N GLU A 208 20.23 -25.73 0.86
CA GLU A 208 20.87 -26.98 0.43
C GLU A 208 21.81 -26.75 -0.76
N LEU A 209 21.43 -25.86 -1.70
CA LEU A 209 22.28 -25.47 -2.81
C LEU A 209 23.51 -24.69 -2.33
N GLU A 210 23.35 -23.74 -1.40
CA GLU A 210 24.45 -23.01 -0.79
C GLU A 210 25.41 -23.97 -0.05
N ILE A 211 24.89 -24.89 0.76
CA ILE A 211 25.68 -25.90 1.46
C ILE A 211 26.46 -26.76 0.45
N THR A 212 25.81 -27.18 -0.64
CA THR A 212 26.45 -27.98 -1.67
C THR A 212 27.56 -27.21 -2.38
N MET A 213 27.33 -25.94 -2.71
CA MET A 213 28.34 -25.08 -3.32
C MET A 213 29.50 -24.75 -2.38
N SER A 214 29.24 -24.63 -1.07
CA SER A 214 30.27 -24.37 -0.06
C SER A 214 31.26 -25.53 0.12
N ARG A 215 30.84 -26.75 -0.22
CA ARG A 215 31.61 -28.00 -0.11
C ARG A 215 32.40 -28.35 -1.36
N LEU A 216 32.22 -27.62 -2.46
CA LEU A 216 33.02 -27.83 -3.66
C LEU A 216 34.50 -27.55 -3.33
N PRO A 217 35.43 -28.42 -3.76
CA PRO A 217 36.85 -28.20 -3.53
C PRO A 217 37.26 -26.87 -4.17
N ARG A 218 37.59 -25.88 -3.35
CA ARG A 218 38.27 -24.68 -3.81
C ARG A 218 39.69 -25.14 -4.12
N VAL A 219 39.95 -25.47 -5.39
CA VAL A 219 41.30 -25.84 -5.82
C VAL A 219 42.18 -24.64 -5.52
N LEU A 220 42.97 -24.77 -4.45
CA LEU A 220 44.02 -23.83 -4.11
C LEU A 220 45.04 -23.93 -5.26
N PHE A 221 45.03 -22.95 -6.15
CA PHE A 221 46.18 -22.68 -7.01
C PHE A 221 47.31 -22.20 -6.10
N THR A 222 47.99 -23.15 -5.45
CA THR A 222 49.32 -22.91 -4.90
C THR A 222 50.27 -22.83 -6.07
N GLU A 223 50.76 -21.63 -6.32
CA GLU A 223 51.90 -21.35 -7.20
C GLU A 223 53.04 -22.32 -6.89
N ALA A 224 53.45 -23.09 -7.88
CA ALA A 224 54.75 -23.74 -7.90
C ALA A 224 55.67 -22.90 -8.79
N SER A 225 56.71 -22.35 -8.16
CA SER A 225 57.88 -21.74 -8.79
C SER A 225 58.58 -22.67 -9.79
#